data_AF-A0A6L8E4C5-F1
#
_entry.id   AF-A0A6L8E4C5-F1
#
_cell.length_a   1.000
_cell.length_b   1.000
_cell.length_c   1.000
_cell.angle_alpha   90.00
_cell.angle_beta   90.00
_cell.angle_gamma   90.00
#
_symmetry.space_group_name_H-M   'P 1'
#
loop_
_entity.id
_entity.type
_entity.pdbx_description
1 polymer ?
#
loop_
_entity_poly.entity_id
_entity_poly.type
_entity_poly.pdbx_seq_one_letter_code
_entity_poly.pdbx_strand_id
1 'polypeptide(L)'
;MRRVARVRGHSRPVRPVPASGGAVLVRQRAGLRTRVRRGPGGATAVSVLDRAVLAERTMTVQRHLARVAERLPAAPGDLAPATDASDAVVLHLWQATQIVIDVAMSACLTLRLGTPSSYADAFRRLEQAGIVETALADRLVRAAGFRNVVAHAYESLDLKRVHQAATYGPADLLHFLGHLKDHSR
;
A
#
# COMPACT_ATOMS: atom_id res chain seq x y z
N MET A 1 -72.69 -16.07 0.74
CA MET A 1 -71.65 -17.03 1.22
C MET A 1 -70.76 -17.45 0.05
N ARG A 2 -69.53 -16.92 -0.04
CA ARG A 2 -68.39 -17.58 -0.71
C ARG A 2 -67.16 -17.29 0.15
N ARG A 3 -66.60 -18.37 0.70
CA ARG A 3 -65.56 -18.37 1.73
C ARG A 3 -64.19 -18.01 1.14
N VAL A 4 -63.49 -17.16 1.89
CA VAL A 4 -62.06 -16.87 1.79
C VAL A 4 -61.28 -18.17 2.02
N ALA A 5 -60.52 -18.62 1.02
CA ALA A 5 -59.58 -19.73 1.16
C ALA A 5 -58.18 -19.18 1.41
N ARG A 6 -57.73 -19.25 2.67
CA ARG A 6 -56.33 -19.09 3.09
C ARG A 6 -55.48 -20.14 2.39
N VAL A 7 -54.59 -19.74 1.49
CA VAL A 7 -53.51 -20.61 1.00
C VAL A 7 -52.35 -20.52 1.99
N ARG A 8 -52.07 -21.66 2.62
CA ARG A 8 -51.02 -21.87 3.61
C ARG A 8 -49.65 -21.80 2.94
N GLY A 9 -48.74 -21.01 3.50
CA GLY A 9 -47.34 -20.95 3.10
C GLY A 9 -46.68 -22.33 3.19
N HIS A 10 -46.18 -22.82 2.06
CA HIS A 10 -45.34 -24.02 2.01
C HIS A 10 -43.88 -23.57 1.98
N SER A 11 -43.32 -23.33 3.17
CA SER A 11 -41.89 -23.15 3.35
C SER A 11 -41.19 -24.46 2.98
N ARG A 12 -40.50 -24.49 1.84
CA ARG A 12 -39.62 -25.61 1.47
C ARG A 12 -38.44 -25.63 2.46
N PRO A 13 -38.11 -26.78 3.08
CA PRO A 13 -36.95 -26.85 3.94
C PRO A 13 -35.67 -26.73 3.08
N VAL A 14 -34.85 -25.74 3.40
CA VAL A 14 -33.50 -25.58 2.84
C VAL A 14 -32.65 -26.75 3.33
N ARG A 15 -32.09 -27.54 2.41
CA ARG A 15 -31.12 -28.60 2.77
C ARG A 15 -29.85 -27.94 3.32
N PRO A 16 -29.26 -28.45 4.43
CA PRO A 16 -27.98 -27.94 4.89
C PRO A 16 -26.89 -28.31 3.88
N VAL A 17 -26.04 -27.32 3.57
CA VAL A 17 -24.80 -27.52 2.82
C VAL A 17 -23.89 -28.43 3.65
N PRO A 18 -23.30 -29.50 3.11
CA PRO A 18 -22.32 -30.27 3.85
C PRO A 18 -21.11 -29.38 4.14
N ALA A 19 -20.72 -29.32 5.41
CA ALA A 19 -19.48 -28.69 5.85
C ALA A 19 -18.30 -29.50 5.30
N SER A 20 -17.86 -29.15 4.10
CA SER A 20 -16.60 -29.62 3.52
C SER A 20 -15.46 -29.10 4.39
N GLY A 21 -14.73 -30.05 4.98
CA GLY A 21 -13.74 -29.87 6.01
C GLY A 21 -12.79 -28.70 5.78
N GLY A 22 -12.53 -27.99 6.88
CA GLY A 22 -11.56 -26.91 6.94
C GLY A 22 -10.19 -27.37 6.46
N ALA A 23 -9.84 -26.96 5.25
CA ALA A 23 -8.46 -26.64 4.94
C ALA A 23 -8.16 -25.26 5.57
N VAL A 24 -7.99 -25.25 6.89
CA VAL A 24 -7.19 -24.20 7.50
C VAL A 24 -5.83 -24.33 6.86
N LEU A 25 -5.37 -23.29 6.17
CA LEU A 25 -3.99 -23.21 5.69
C LEU A 25 -3.07 -23.14 6.91
N VAL A 26 -2.75 -24.32 7.47
CA VAL A 26 -1.79 -24.48 8.56
C VAL A 26 -0.43 -24.13 7.96
N ARG A 27 0.14 -22.99 8.38
CA ARG A 27 1.57 -22.74 8.22
C ARG A 27 2.32 -23.89 8.87
N GLN A 28 2.96 -24.75 8.08
CA GLN A 28 3.92 -25.70 8.61
C GLN A 28 5.07 -24.92 9.26
N ARG A 29 5.09 -24.87 10.59
CA ARG A 29 6.30 -24.58 11.34
C ARG A 29 7.17 -25.83 11.28
N ALA A 30 8.04 -25.89 10.27
CA ALA A 30 9.20 -26.77 10.33
C ALA A 30 10.10 -26.28 11.46
N GLY A 31 10.10 -27.02 12.57
CA GLY A 31 10.98 -26.80 13.70
C GLY A 31 12.42 -27.08 13.30
N LEU A 32 13.16 -26.03 12.97
CA LEU A 32 14.61 -26.00 13.09
C LEU A 32 14.92 -25.19 14.35
N ARG A 33 15.27 -25.89 15.44
CA ARG A 33 16.05 -25.31 16.52
C ARG A 33 17.44 -25.00 15.99
N THR A 34 17.59 -23.94 15.21
CA THR A 34 18.89 -23.35 14.93
C THR A 34 19.39 -22.74 16.23
N ARG A 35 20.35 -23.40 16.88
CA ARG A 35 21.25 -22.72 17.80
C ARG A 35 21.85 -21.55 17.03
N VAL A 36 21.41 -20.33 17.37
CA VAL A 36 22.09 -19.11 16.92
C VAL A 36 23.47 -19.13 17.55
N ARG A 37 24.45 -19.63 16.80
CA ARG A 37 25.86 -19.41 17.11
C ARG A 37 26.10 -17.91 16.97
N ARG A 38 26.07 -17.17 18.07
CA ARG A 38 26.56 -15.80 18.12
C ARG A 38 28.06 -15.84 17.81
N GLY A 39 28.40 -15.64 16.53
CA GLY A 39 29.75 -15.22 16.15
C GLY A 39 29.97 -13.77 16.60
N PRO A 40 31.21 -13.36 16.92
CA PRO A 40 31.54 -11.97 17.17
C PRO A 40 31.56 -11.23 15.83
N GLY A 41 30.39 -10.80 15.40
CA GLY A 41 30.18 -10.05 14.17
C GLY A 41 28.74 -9.58 14.17
N GLY A 42 28.49 -8.44 14.81
CA GLY A 42 27.16 -7.85 14.86
C GLY A 42 26.62 -7.72 13.45
N ALA A 43 25.51 -8.40 13.14
CA ALA A 43 24.80 -8.21 11.90
C ALA A 43 24.49 -6.72 11.80
N THR A 44 25.20 -6.01 10.93
CA THR A 44 24.96 -4.61 10.67
C THR A 44 23.55 -4.55 10.10
N ALA A 45 22.62 -3.91 10.80
CA ALA A 45 21.27 -3.76 10.30
C ALA A 45 21.36 -3.07 8.93
N VAL A 46 20.95 -3.77 7.87
CA VAL A 46 21.01 -3.23 6.51
C VAL A 46 20.08 -2.03 6.46
N SER A 47 20.64 -0.86 6.15
CA SER A 47 19.89 0.39 6.10
C SER A 47 19.03 0.46 4.84
N VAL A 48 17.87 1.11 4.90
CA VAL A 48 17.09 1.44 3.69
C VAL A 48 17.84 2.38 2.74
N LEU A 49 18.82 3.11 3.25
CA LEU A 49 19.69 4.00 2.47
C LEU A 49 20.92 3.26 1.90
N ASP A 50 21.04 1.95 2.12
CA ASP A 50 21.96 1.13 1.33
C ASP A 50 21.56 1.20 -0.14
N ARG A 51 22.53 1.46 -1.02
CA ARG A 51 22.28 1.66 -2.45
C ARG A 51 21.53 0.49 -3.10
N ALA A 52 21.86 -0.75 -2.73
CA ALA A 52 21.22 -1.93 -3.31
C ALA A 52 19.77 -2.06 -2.83
N VAL A 53 19.53 -1.83 -1.53
CA VAL A 53 18.17 -1.84 -0.97
C VAL A 53 17.30 -0.75 -1.58
N LEU A 54 17.82 0.48 -1.67
CA LEU A 54 17.09 1.60 -2.26
C LEU A 54 16.79 1.36 -3.75
N ALA A 55 17.74 0.76 -4.49
CA ALA A 55 17.53 0.37 -5.88
C ALA A 55 16.43 -0.69 -6.02
N GLU A 56 16.43 -1.72 -5.19
CA GLU A 56 15.38 -2.76 -5.17
C GLU A 56 14.00 -2.15 -4.88
N ARG A 57 13.92 -1.26 -3.89
CA ARG A 57 12.67 -0.56 -3.54
C ARG A 57 12.19 0.32 -4.68
N THR A 58 13.12 1.04 -5.33
CA THR A 58 12.82 1.87 -6.51
C THR A 58 12.29 1.04 -7.68
N MET A 59 12.93 -0.09 -8.00
CA MET A 59 12.47 -1.00 -9.04
C MET A 59 11.07 -1.57 -8.73
N THR A 60 10.80 -1.86 -7.46
CA THR A 60 9.48 -2.35 -7.02
C THR A 60 8.41 -1.28 -7.19
N VAL A 61 8.69 -0.04 -6.79
CA VAL A 61 7.80 1.10 -7.01
C VAL A 61 7.54 1.32 -8.50
N GLN A 62 8.58 1.35 -9.33
CA GLN A 62 8.44 1.51 -10.79
C GLN A 62 7.55 0.43 -11.41
N ARG A 63 7.66 -0.83 -10.95
CA ARG A 63 6.80 -1.92 -11.43
C ARG A 63 5.33 -1.69 -11.11
N HIS A 64 5.02 -1.22 -9.90
CA HIS A 64 3.65 -0.85 -9.55
C HIS A 64 3.15 0.33 -10.37
N LEU A 65 3.96 1.37 -10.54
CA LEU A 65 3.60 2.53 -11.34
C LEU A 65 3.40 2.19 -12.82
N ALA A 66 4.15 1.25 -13.37
CA ALA A 66 3.93 0.73 -14.72
C ALA A 66 2.56 0.05 -14.85
N ARG A 67 2.13 -0.70 -13.84
CA ARG A 67 0.77 -1.29 -13.82
C ARG A 67 -0.32 -0.25 -13.68
N VAL A 68 -0.09 0.82 -12.90
CA VAL A 68 -1.00 1.97 -12.86
C VAL A 68 -1.12 2.58 -14.25
N ALA A 69 -0.01 2.88 -14.92
CA ALA A 69 -0.01 3.48 -16.25
C ALA A 69 -0.69 2.60 -17.32
N GLU A 70 -0.50 1.28 -17.25
CA GLU A 70 -1.13 0.32 -18.17
C GLU A 70 -2.66 0.29 -18.04
N ARG A 71 -3.18 0.50 -16.82
CA ARG A 71 -4.61 0.34 -16.50
C ARG A 71 -5.37 1.65 -16.33
N LEU A 72 -4.67 2.77 -16.23
CA LEU A 72 -5.27 4.09 -16.09
C LEU A 72 -5.87 4.54 -17.43
N PRO A 73 -7.18 4.79 -17.52
CA PRO A 73 -7.77 5.34 -18.73
C PRO A 73 -7.37 6.80 -18.94
N ALA A 74 -7.42 7.25 -20.19
CA ALA A 74 -7.03 8.62 -20.55
C ALA A 74 -7.93 9.68 -19.91
N ALA A 75 -9.25 9.46 -19.90
CA ALA A 75 -10.20 10.39 -19.29
C ALA A 75 -10.57 9.97 -17.86
N PRO A 76 -10.68 10.92 -16.91
CA PRO A 76 -11.08 10.61 -15.54
C PRO A 76 -12.47 9.96 -15.41
N GLY A 77 -13.37 10.25 -16.36
CA GLY A 77 -14.73 9.69 -16.37
C GLY A 77 -14.79 8.20 -16.72
N ASP A 78 -13.73 7.66 -17.32
CA ASP A 78 -13.67 6.27 -17.78
C ASP A 78 -13.16 5.31 -16.70
N LEU A 79 -12.63 5.84 -15.59
CA LEU A 79 -12.26 5.05 -14.42
C LEU A 79 -13.52 4.73 -13.61
N ALA A 80 -14.21 3.66 -14.01
CA ALA A 80 -15.47 3.23 -13.41
C ALA A 80 -15.27 2.31 -12.20
N PRO A 81 -16.17 2.35 -11.19
CA PRO A 81 -16.07 1.51 -9.99
C PRO A 81 -16.26 0.03 -10.30
N ALA A 82 -15.64 -0.82 -9.46
CA ALA A 82 -15.73 -2.28 -9.55
C ALA A 82 -15.32 -2.85 -10.91
N THR A 83 -14.32 -2.22 -11.55
CA THR A 83 -13.69 -2.72 -12.77
C THR A 83 -12.28 -3.22 -12.48
N ASP A 84 -11.80 -4.18 -13.26
CA ASP A 84 -10.40 -4.64 -13.19
C ASP A 84 -9.41 -3.46 -13.34
N ALA A 85 -9.77 -2.44 -14.13
CA ALA A 85 -8.96 -1.25 -14.31
C ALA A 85 -8.91 -0.41 -13.02
N SER A 86 -10.05 -0.09 -12.40
CA SER A 86 -10.08 0.66 -11.13
C SER A 86 -9.36 -0.09 -10.01
N ASP A 87 -9.59 -1.39 -9.90
CA ASP A 87 -9.01 -2.21 -8.85
C ASP A 87 -7.49 -2.30 -8.98
N ALA A 88 -6.98 -2.50 -10.22
CA ALA A 88 -5.55 -2.53 -10.49
C ALA A 88 -4.89 -1.16 -10.23
N VAL A 89 -5.50 -0.06 -10.68
CA VAL A 89 -4.99 1.31 -10.46
C VAL A 89 -4.90 1.60 -8.97
N VAL A 90 -5.98 1.36 -8.21
CA VAL A 90 -6.01 1.65 -6.78
C VAL A 90 -5.00 0.78 -6.02
N LEU A 91 -4.99 -0.54 -6.27
CA LEU A 91 -4.08 -1.46 -5.59
C LEU A 91 -2.61 -1.09 -5.81
N HIS A 92 -2.22 -0.87 -7.06
CA HIS A 92 -0.83 -0.61 -7.39
C HIS A 92 -0.38 0.79 -6.97
N LEU A 93 -1.24 1.80 -7.05
CA LEU A 93 -0.94 3.12 -6.51
C LEU A 93 -0.78 3.08 -4.99
N TRP A 94 -1.66 2.33 -4.30
CA TRP A 94 -1.57 2.11 -2.86
C TRP A 94 -0.25 1.42 -2.48
N GLN A 95 0.15 0.36 -3.18
CA GLN A 95 1.41 -0.34 -2.91
C GLN A 95 2.65 0.52 -3.18
N ALA A 96 2.68 1.26 -4.30
CA ALA A 96 3.76 2.20 -4.59
C ALA A 96 3.91 3.26 -3.48
N THR A 97 2.78 3.84 -3.05
CA THR A 97 2.74 4.84 -1.99
C THR A 97 3.19 4.25 -0.65
N GLN A 98 2.76 3.03 -0.31
CA GLN A 98 3.17 2.35 0.91
C GLN A 98 4.68 2.12 0.97
N ILE A 99 5.28 1.65 -0.12
CA ILE A 99 6.73 1.42 -0.16
C ILE A 99 7.49 2.73 0.08
N VAL A 100 7.04 3.83 -0.53
CA VAL A 100 7.63 5.16 -0.32
C VAL A 100 7.48 5.63 1.12
N ILE A 101 6.32 5.40 1.75
CA ILE A 101 6.13 5.67 3.19
C ILE A 101 7.10 4.85 4.04
N ASP A 102 7.23 3.54 3.77
CA ASP A 102 8.11 2.67 4.55
C ASP A 102 9.59 3.10 4.42
N VAL A 103 9.99 3.52 3.22
CA VAL A 103 11.30 4.11 2.97
C VAL A 103 11.47 5.40 3.78
N ALA A 104 10.49 6.30 3.78
CA ALA A 104 10.55 7.54 4.55
C ALA A 104 10.65 7.30 6.07
N MET A 105 9.83 6.38 6.58
CA MET A 105 9.86 5.96 7.99
C MET A 105 11.24 5.41 8.37
N SER A 106 11.79 4.51 7.56
CA SER A 106 13.08 3.89 7.81
C SER A 106 14.26 4.86 7.62
N ALA A 107 14.16 5.81 6.68
CA ALA A 107 15.14 6.87 6.49
C ALA A 107 15.23 7.77 7.73
N CYS A 108 14.09 8.15 8.33
CA CYS A 108 14.08 8.92 9.59
C CYS A 108 14.87 8.21 10.71
N LEU A 109 14.69 6.89 10.85
CA LEU A 109 15.40 6.10 11.86
C LEU A 109 16.90 6.00 11.55
N THR A 110 17.25 5.74 10.29
CA THR A 110 18.65 5.65 9.84
C THR A 110 19.40 6.96 10.07
N LEU A 111 18.76 8.09 9.76
CA LEU A 111 19.33 9.43 9.86
C LEU A 111 19.17 10.04 11.26
N ARG A 112 18.62 9.27 12.22
CA ARG A 112 18.43 9.68 13.62
C ARG A 112 17.56 10.95 13.79
N LEU A 113 16.53 11.10 12.94
CA LEU A 113 15.57 12.22 12.97
C LEU A 113 14.42 12.00 13.97
N GLY A 114 14.57 11.03 14.87
CA GLY A 114 13.53 10.54 15.76
C GLY A 114 12.55 9.57 15.08
N THR A 115 11.66 9.00 15.88
CA THR A 115 10.62 8.07 15.41
C THR A 115 9.40 8.85 14.94
N PRO A 116 9.00 8.74 13.66
CA PRO A 116 7.78 9.39 13.20
C PRO A 116 6.53 8.84 13.89
N SER A 117 5.65 9.75 14.32
CA SER A 117 4.36 9.46 14.96
C SER A 117 3.27 9.08 13.95
N SER A 118 3.47 9.40 12.68
CA SER A 118 2.58 9.09 11.57
C SER A 118 3.34 9.08 10.24
N TYR A 119 2.71 8.62 9.18
CA TYR A 119 3.28 8.67 7.83
C TYR A 119 3.55 10.10 7.36
N ALA A 120 2.65 11.04 7.69
CA ALA A 120 2.83 12.46 7.39
C ALA A 120 4.02 13.04 8.16
N ASP A 121 4.17 12.67 9.44
CA ASP A 121 5.29 13.09 10.28
C ASP A 121 6.65 12.64 9.70
N ALA A 122 6.71 11.47 9.06
CA ALA A 122 7.95 11.01 8.43
C ALA A 122 8.43 11.96 7.33
N PHE A 123 7.54 12.36 6.43
CA PHE A 123 7.90 13.32 5.36
C PHE A 123 8.24 14.71 5.93
N ARG A 124 7.53 15.16 6.99
CA ARG A 124 7.84 16.43 7.66
C ARG A 124 9.21 16.43 8.32
N ARG A 125 9.62 15.33 8.94
CA ARG A 125 10.96 15.21 9.53
C ARG A 125 12.07 15.25 8.48
N LEU A 126 11.87 14.57 7.35
CA LEU A 126 12.82 14.61 6.23
C LEU A 126 12.92 16.01 5.62
N GLU A 127 11.81 16.75 5.57
CA GLU A 127 11.77 18.14 5.14
C GLU A 127 12.50 19.08 6.10
N GLN A 128 12.22 18.98 7.40
CA GLN A 128 12.92 19.75 8.44
C GLN A 128 14.44 19.48 8.47
N ALA A 129 14.85 18.28 8.08
CA ALA A 129 16.26 17.92 7.94
C ALA A 129 16.89 18.35 6.60
N GLY A 130 16.13 19.02 5.72
CA GLY A 130 16.61 19.51 4.42
C GLY A 130 16.84 18.42 3.36
N ILE A 131 16.35 17.20 3.58
CA ILE A 131 16.53 16.07 2.66
C ILE A 131 15.51 16.13 1.51
N VAL A 132 14.34 16.71 1.79
CA VAL A 132 13.23 16.86 0.84
C VAL A 132 12.77 18.30 0.87
N GLU A 133 12.51 18.90 -0.29
CA GLU A 133 11.95 20.25 -0.36
C GLU A 133 10.50 20.31 0.18
N THR A 134 10.12 21.45 0.76
CA THR A 134 8.77 21.67 1.34
C THR A 134 7.64 21.34 0.37
N ALA A 135 7.76 21.74 -0.90
CA ALA A 135 6.74 21.51 -1.91
C ALA A 135 6.51 20.01 -2.19
N LEU A 136 7.58 19.21 -2.25
CA LEU A 136 7.51 17.77 -2.44
C LEU A 136 6.98 17.08 -1.17
N ALA A 137 7.45 17.48 0.01
CA ALA A 137 6.97 16.95 1.28
C ALA A 137 5.45 17.16 1.45
N ASP A 138 4.93 18.33 1.08
CA ASP A 138 3.49 18.62 1.09
C ASP A 138 2.69 17.65 0.21
N ARG A 139 3.21 17.33 -0.98
CA ARG A 139 2.57 16.37 -1.91
C ARG A 139 2.62 14.95 -1.36
N LEU A 140 3.74 14.54 -0.78
CA LEU A 140 3.90 13.21 -0.17
C LEU A 140 3.03 13.02 1.07
N VAL A 141 2.85 14.06 1.89
CA VAL A 141 1.91 14.06 3.02
C VAL A 141 0.47 13.84 2.52
N ARG A 142 0.07 14.49 1.41
CA ARG A 142 -1.23 14.24 0.78
C ARG A 142 -1.36 12.83 0.23
N ALA A 143 -0.30 12.30 -0.39
CA ALA A 143 -0.27 10.91 -0.86
C ALA A 143 -0.44 9.90 0.29
N ALA A 144 0.20 10.15 1.43
CA ALA A 144 0.01 9.34 2.64
C ALA A 144 -1.42 9.39 3.18
N GLY A 145 -2.06 10.56 3.14
CA GLY A 145 -3.48 10.72 3.45
C GLY A 145 -4.37 9.92 2.50
N PHE A 146 -4.14 10.01 1.19
CA PHE A 146 -4.86 9.24 0.17
C PHE A 146 -4.74 7.72 0.41
N ARG A 147 -3.53 7.22 0.68
CA ARG A 147 -3.28 5.81 1.02
C ARG A 147 -4.18 5.34 2.17
N ASN A 148 -4.36 6.17 3.20
CA ASN A 148 -5.19 5.82 4.35
C ASN A 148 -6.68 5.77 3.98
N VAL A 149 -7.16 6.70 3.14
CA VAL A 149 -8.54 6.66 2.64
C VAL A 149 -8.78 5.37 1.84
N VAL A 150 -7.87 5.01 0.94
CA VAL A 150 -7.96 3.78 0.15
C VAL A 150 -8.05 2.53 1.04
N ALA A 151 -7.25 2.48 2.11
CA ALA A 151 -7.22 1.32 3.01
C ALA A 151 -8.49 1.16 3.88
N HIS A 152 -9.20 2.25 4.17
CA HIS A 152 -10.32 2.25 5.13
C HIS A 152 -11.70 2.46 4.49
N ALA A 153 -11.76 3.06 3.30
CA ALA A 153 -12.99 3.53 2.68
C ALA A 153 -13.04 3.21 1.17
N TYR A 154 -12.58 2.03 0.77
CA TYR A 154 -12.48 1.64 -0.64
C TYR A 154 -13.81 1.78 -1.40
N GLU A 155 -14.91 1.29 -0.82
CA GLU A 155 -16.24 1.31 -1.43
C GLU A 155 -16.81 2.72 -1.68
N SER A 156 -16.25 3.74 -1.04
CA SER A 156 -16.67 5.14 -1.16
C SER A 156 -15.58 6.05 -1.76
N LEU A 157 -14.58 5.46 -2.43
CA LEU A 157 -13.53 6.23 -3.08
C LEU A 157 -14.08 7.10 -4.22
N ASP A 158 -13.71 8.38 -4.19
CA ASP A 158 -13.87 9.28 -5.33
C ASP A 158 -12.86 8.91 -6.42
N LEU A 159 -13.34 8.20 -7.45
CA LEU A 159 -12.48 7.73 -8.55
C LEU A 159 -11.89 8.86 -9.40
N LYS A 160 -12.47 10.06 -9.40
CA LYS A 160 -11.84 11.22 -10.05
C LYS A 160 -10.58 11.64 -9.30
N ARG A 161 -10.62 11.60 -7.96
CA ARG A 161 -9.42 11.84 -7.13
C ARG A 161 -8.40 10.73 -7.26
N VAL A 162 -8.83 9.47 -7.36
CA VAL A 162 -7.93 8.34 -7.66
C VAL A 162 -7.24 8.56 -9.00
N HIS A 163 -7.98 8.93 -10.05
CA HIS A 163 -7.43 9.18 -11.38
C HIS A 163 -6.39 10.31 -11.36
N GLN A 164 -6.68 11.43 -10.69
CA GLN A 164 -5.72 12.52 -10.49
C GLN A 164 -4.47 12.05 -9.73
N ALA A 165 -4.63 11.31 -8.63
CA ALA A 165 -3.51 10.78 -7.87
C ALA A 165 -2.66 9.80 -8.70
N ALA A 166 -3.29 8.98 -9.54
CA ALA A 166 -2.64 8.04 -10.44
C ALA A 166 -1.92 8.73 -11.61
N THR A 167 -2.39 9.91 -12.03
CA THR A 167 -1.77 10.69 -13.11
C THR A 167 -0.55 11.46 -12.62
N TYR A 168 -0.64 12.14 -11.47
CA TYR A 168 0.40 13.08 -11.02
C TYR A 168 1.28 12.54 -9.90
N GLY A 169 0.74 11.68 -9.03
CA GLY A 169 1.46 11.10 -7.90
C GLY A 169 2.70 10.26 -8.26
N PRO A 170 2.73 9.47 -9.36
CA PRO A 170 3.89 8.68 -9.73
C PRO A 170 5.19 9.47 -9.81
N ALA A 171 5.15 10.69 -10.35
CA ALA A 171 6.32 11.55 -10.48
C ALA A 171 6.88 11.96 -9.11
N ASP A 172 6.00 12.32 -8.16
CA ASP A 172 6.41 12.70 -6.80
C ASP A 172 7.05 11.53 -6.03
N LEU A 173 6.49 10.33 -6.17
CA LEU A 173 7.04 9.12 -5.55
C LEU A 173 8.45 8.82 -6.06
N LEU A 174 8.67 8.94 -7.37
CA LEU A 174 9.99 8.72 -7.97
C LEU A 174 10.97 9.86 -7.63
N HIS A 175 10.50 11.10 -7.59
CA HIS A 175 11.31 12.25 -7.21
C HIS A 175 11.86 12.10 -5.79
N PHE A 176 11.02 11.66 -4.84
CA PHE A 176 11.44 11.35 -3.48
C PHE A 176 12.54 10.28 -3.40
N LEU A 177 12.37 9.17 -4.11
CA LEU A 177 13.37 8.10 -4.13
C LEU A 177 14.68 8.56 -4.77
N GLY A 178 14.60 9.46 -5.76
CA GLY A 178 15.76 10.14 -6.35
C GLY A 178 16.53 10.94 -5.30
N HIS A 179 15.86 11.80 -4.53
CA HIS A 179 16.50 12.58 -3.45
C HIS A 179 17.23 11.72 -2.41
N LEU A 180 16.66 10.57 -2.04
CA LEU A 180 17.30 9.68 -1.08
C LEU A 180 18.55 8.98 -1.65
N LYS A 181 18.63 8.80 -2.97
CA LYS A 181 19.80 8.21 -3.62
C LYS A 181 21.05 9.08 -3.42
N ASP A 182 20.89 10.40 -3.39
CA ASP A 182 22.00 11.33 -3.13
C ASP A 182 22.55 11.22 -1.70
N HIS A 183 21.78 10.60 -0.80
CA HIS A 183 22.12 10.33 0.58
C HIS A 183 22.50 8.85 0.84
N SER A 184 22.50 8.02 -0.19
CA SER A 184 22.86 6.60 -0.10
C SER A 184 24.38 6.42 -0.01
N ARG A 185 24.83 5.51 0.86
CA ARG A 185 26.25 5.15 1.03
C ARG A 185 26.59 3.91 0.21
#